data_AF-W8YQR7-F1
#
_entry.id   AF-W8YQR7-F1
#
_cell.length_a   1.000
_cell.length_b   1.000
_cell.length_c   1.000
_cell.angle_alpha   90.00
_cell.angle_beta   90.00
_cell.angle_gamma   90.00
#
_symmetry.space_group_name_H-M   'P 1'
#
loop_
_entity.id
_entity.type
_entity.pdbx_description
1 polymer ?
#
loop_
_entity_poly.entity_id
_entity_poly.type
_entity_poly.pdbx_seq_one_letter_code
_entity_poly.pdbx_strand_id
1 'polypeptide(L)' 'MDWYATIKRYYDLGCYTTAQVHRFVILGKITQEQAVEITGAESAA' A
#
# COMPACT_ATOMS: atom_id res chain seq x y z
N MET A 1 -2.38 15.93 1.72
CA MET A 1 -3.21 14.82 1.23
C MET A 1 -2.71 13.55 1.89
N ASP A 2 -3.61 12.74 2.45
CA ASP A 2 -3.25 11.48 3.09
C ASP A 2 -3.16 10.38 2.02
N TRP A 3 -1.94 10.16 1.51
CA TRP A 3 -1.69 9.14 0.49
C TRP A 3 -1.92 7.74 1.02
N TYR A 4 -1.58 7.49 2.28
CA TYR A 4 -1.79 6.20 2.91
C TYR A 4 -3.28 5.85 2.93
N ALA A 5 -4.13 6.72 3.48
CA ALA A 5 -5.57 6.48 3.57
C ALA A 5 -6.21 6.31 2.18
N THR A 6 -5.75 7.09 1.20
CA THR A 6 -6.20 6.98 -0.19
C THR A 6 -5.82 5.62 -0.76
N ILE A 7 -4.54 5.27 -0.77
CA ILE A 7 -4.04 4.02 -1.37
C ILE A 7 -4.65 2.80 -0.68
N LYS A 8 -4.76 2.82 0.65
CA LYS A 8 -5.42 1.76 1.43
C LYS A 8 -6.86 1.54 0.95
N ARG A 9 -7.66 2.61 0.87
CA ARG A 9 -9.05 2.52 0.41
C ARG A 9 -9.15 1.93 -1.00
N TYR A 10 -8.30 2.35 -1.93
CA TYR A 10 -8.32 1.83 -3.30
C TYR A 10 -7.80 0.38 -3.38
N TYR A 11 -6.86 -0.02 -2.52
CA TYR A 11 -6.44 -1.41 -2.38
C TYR A 11 -7.57 -2.29 -1.81
N ASP A 12 -8.22 -1.84 -0.74
CA ASP A 12 -9.38 -2.52 -0.13
C ASP A 12 -10.55 -2.68 -1.12
N LEU A 13 -10.71 -1.74 -2.05
CA LEU A 13 -11.70 -1.79 -3.15
C LEU A 13 -11.26 -2.69 -4.32
N GLY A 14 -10.06 -3.29 -4.27
CA GLY A 14 -9.50 -4.10 -5.35
C GLY A 14 -9.02 -3.31 -6.57
N CYS A 15 -8.93 -1.98 -6.46
CA CYS A 15 -8.44 -1.12 -7.56
C CYS A 15 -6.91 -1.16 -7.69
N TYR A 16 -6.20 -1.54 -6.61
CA TYR A 16 -4.76 -1.69 -6.61
C TYR A 16 -4.34 -3.11 -6.28
N THR A 17 -3.32 -3.57 -7.00
CA THR A 17 -2.57 -4.77 -6.67
C THR A 17 -1.45 -4.45 -5.69
N THR A 18 -0.91 -5.47 -5.01
CA THR A 18 0.26 -5.36 -4.14
C THR A 18 1.42 -4.65 -4.86
N ALA A 19 1.71 -5.02 -6.10
CA ALA A 19 2.76 -4.38 -6.91
C ALA A 19 2.53 -2.88 -7.13
N GLN A 20 1.27 -2.46 -7.33
CA GLN A 20 0.92 -1.05 -7.44
C GLN A 20 1.07 -0.32 -6.11
N VAL A 21 0.72 -0.94 -4.98
CA VAL A 21 0.97 -0.37 -3.64
C VAL A 21 2.47 -0.13 -3.42
N HIS A 22 3.33 -1.11 -3.75
CA HIS A 22 4.78 -0.95 -3.66
C HIS A 22 5.34 0.14 -4.60
N ARG A 23 4.69 0.40 -5.74
CA ARG A 23 5.11 1.50 -6.61
C ARG A 23 5.00 2.86 -5.91
N PHE A 24 4.02 3.05 -5.02
CA PHE A 24 3.87 4.28 -4.25
C PHE A 24 4.98 4.49 -3.20
N VAL A 25 5.67 3.43 -2.78
CA VAL A 25 6.90 3.52 -1.98
C VAL A 25 8.03 4.14 -2.80
N ILE A 26 8.24 3.65 -4.03
CA ILE A 26 9.27 4.18 -4.94
C ILE A 26 9.01 5.65 -5.29
N LEU A 27 7.74 6.05 -5.37
CA LEU A 27 7.33 7.42 -5.63
C LEU A 27 7.37 8.34 -4.38
N GLY A 28 7.79 7.81 -3.23
CA GLY A 28 7.87 8.54 -1.96
C GLY A 28 6.51 9.01 -1.44
N LYS A 29 5.42 8.35 -1.80
CA LYS A 29 4.05 8.70 -1.35
C LYS A 29 3.70 8.04 -0.02
N ILE A 30 4.20 6.84 0.20
CA ILE A 30 4.05 6.06 1.43
C ILE A 30 5.39 5.41 1.78
N THR A 31 5.56 4.98 3.04
CA THR A 31 6.73 4.22 3.47
C THR A 31 6.59 2.74 3.13
N GLN A 32 7.70 2.00 3.21
CA GLN A 32 7.69 0.55 3.04
C GLN A 32 6.80 -0.14 4.08
N GLU A 33 6.81 0.34 5.33
CA GLU A 33 5.97 -0.16 6.43
C GLU A 33 4.49 0.03 6.14
N GLN A 34 4.12 1.23 5.65
CA GLN A 34 2.76 1.54 5.23
C GLN A 34 2.28 0.64 4.08
N ALA A 35 3.14 0.34 3.11
CA ALA A 35 2.79 -0.58 2.02
C ALA A 35 2.58 -2.01 2.53
N VAL A 36 3.39 -2.48 3.48
CA VAL A 36 3.23 -3.79 4.11
C VAL A 36 1.91 -3.87 4.86
N GLU A 37 1.56 -2.84 5.64
CA GLU A 37 0.31 -2.76 6.38
C GLU A 37 -0.91 -2.75 5.44
N ILE A 38 -0.85 -2.00 4.33
CA ILE A 38 -1.94 -1.97 3.33
C ILE A 38 -2.12 -3.35 2.69
N THR A 39 -1.02 -3.99 2.31
CA THR A 39 -1.07 -5.24 1.52
C THR A 39 -1.35 -6.47 2.35
N GLY A 40 -1.30 -6.35 3.68
CA GLY A 40 -1.43 -7.49 4.59
C GLY A 40 -0.29 -8.49 4.41
N ALA A 41 0.84 -8.07 3.83
CA ALA A 41 2.06 -8.86 3.72
C ALA A 41 2.77 -8.91 5.09
N GLU A 42 2.03 -9.24 6.14
CA GLU A 42 2.64 -9.81 7.33
C GLU A 42 3.29 -11.11 6.87
N SER A 43 4.58 -11.24 7.11
CA SER A 43 5.32 -12.47 6.83
C SER A 43 4.48 -13.64 7.35
N ALA A 44 3.91 -14.44 6.46
CA ALA A 44 3.23 -15.66 6.83
C ALA A 44 4.25 -16.52 7.57
N ALA A 45 4.14 -16.55 8.90
CA ALA A 45 4.86 -17.43 9.80
C ALA A 45 3.99 -18.64 10.13
#